data_AF-A0A4V2AJ64-F1
#
_entry.id   AF-A0A4V2AJ64-F1
#
_cell.length_a   1.000
_cell.length_b   1.000
_cell.length_c   1.000
_cell.angle_alpha   90.00
_cell.angle_beta   90.00
_cell.angle_gamma   90.00
#
_symmetry.space_group_name_H-M   'P 1'
#
loop_
_entity.id
_entity.type
_entity.pdbx_description
1 polymer ?
#
loop_
_entity_poly.entity_id
_entity_poly.type
_entity_poly.pdbx_seq_one_letter_code
_entity_poly.pdbx_strand_id
1 'polypeptide(L)'
;MRKTTAQQKAEAELTAFGLAMPETASGPGWATTRVLKVRSKMFFVFGDRGEQPDELTMIVKLPISAGMVQDLYFVRESKGWFKQHNWVIAH
;
A
#
# COMPACT_ATOMS: atom_id res chain seq x y z
N MET A 1 -20.05 17.04 -10.24
CA MET A 1 -19.16 16.48 -9.21
C MET A 1 -19.03 14.98 -9.44
N ARG A 2 -17.83 14.43 -9.68
CA ARG A 2 -17.66 12.96 -9.68
C ARG A 2 -17.84 12.47 -8.24
N LYS A 3 -18.69 11.46 -8.05
CA LYS A 3 -18.91 10.81 -6.77
C LYS A 3 -17.62 10.05 -6.42
N THR A 4 -17.02 10.32 -5.27
CA THR A 4 -15.83 9.60 -4.78
C THR A 4 -16.21 8.13 -4.57
N THR A 5 -15.40 7.20 -5.08
CA THR A 5 -15.64 5.75 -4.90
C THR A 5 -15.31 5.32 -3.46
N ALA A 6 -15.77 4.14 -3.05
CA ALA A 6 -15.46 3.59 -1.73
C ALA A 6 -13.94 3.40 -1.54
N GLN A 7 -13.26 2.97 -2.59
CA GLN A 7 -11.81 2.77 -2.66
C GLN A 7 -11.05 4.09 -2.51
N GLN A 8 -11.49 5.13 -3.23
CA GLN A 8 -10.90 6.47 -3.11
C GLN A 8 -11.07 7.05 -1.70
N LYS A 9 -12.21 6.77 -1.06
CA LYS A 9 -12.46 7.16 0.33
C LYS A 9 -11.54 6.40 1.30
N ALA A 10 -11.45 5.08 1.16
CA ALA A 10 -10.58 4.24 1.98
C ALA A 10 -9.10 4.65 1.87
N GLU A 11 -8.63 4.91 0.64
CA GLU A 11 -7.27 5.39 0.43
C GLU A 11 -7.01 6.77 1.06
N ALA A 12 -7.98 7.69 0.97
CA ALA A 12 -7.87 9.00 1.61
C ALA A 12 -7.80 8.87 3.15
N GLU A 13 -8.61 7.99 3.74
CA GLU A 13 -8.60 7.71 5.18
C GLU A 13 -7.28 7.07 5.64
N LEU A 14 -6.78 6.07 4.91
CA LEU A 14 -5.50 5.43 5.19
C LEU A 14 -4.32 6.39 5.01
N THR A 15 -4.37 7.26 4.00
CA THR A 15 -3.38 8.32 3.80
C THR A 15 -3.39 9.29 4.97
N ALA A 16 -4.56 9.74 5.41
CA ALA A 16 -4.69 10.63 6.57
C ALA A 16 -4.15 9.98 7.86
N PHE A 17 -4.47 8.70 8.09
CA PHE A 17 -3.95 7.93 9.22
C PHE A 17 -2.43 7.83 9.19
N GLY A 18 -1.84 7.51 8.03
CA GLY A 18 -0.39 7.45 7.88
C GLY A 18 0.29 8.79 8.13
N LEU A 19 -0.26 9.89 7.59
CA LEU A 19 0.27 11.24 7.78
C LEU A 19 0.16 11.76 9.22
N ALA A 20 -0.70 11.15 10.05
CA ALA A 20 -0.74 11.46 11.48
C ALA A 20 0.45 10.86 12.26
N MET A 21 1.19 9.92 11.67
CA MET A 21 2.39 9.34 12.29
C MET A 21 3.59 10.28 12.15
N PRO A 22 4.50 10.33 13.16
CA PRO A 22 5.69 11.17 13.10
C PRO A 22 6.52 10.96 11.85
N GLU A 23 7.02 12.05 11.27
CA GLU A 23 7.97 12.06 10.15
C GLU A 23 7.46 11.36 8.87
N THR A 24 6.15 11.11 8.77
CA THR A 24 5.54 10.47 7.60
C THR A 24 5.21 11.51 6.53
N ALA A 25 5.57 11.22 5.29
CA ALA A 25 5.24 12.02 4.13
C ALA A 25 4.62 11.15 3.04
N SER A 26 3.68 11.72 2.29
CA SER A 26 3.14 11.13 1.07
C SER A 26 3.92 11.60 -0.15
N GLY A 27 3.93 10.81 -1.22
CA GLY A 27 4.54 11.20 -2.48
C GLY A 27 4.31 10.19 -3.60
N PRO A 28 4.86 10.44 -4.80
CA PRO A 28 4.81 9.49 -5.89
C PRO A 28 5.73 8.28 -5.64
N GLY A 29 5.26 7.12 -6.07
CA GLY A 29 6.04 5.89 -6.19
C GLY A 29 6.50 5.66 -7.63
N TRP A 30 6.50 4.40 -8.06
CA TRP A 30 6.71 4.03 -9.46
C TRP A 30 5.40 4.04 -10.25
N ALA A 31 5.47 4.27 -11.57
CA ALA A 31 4.29 4.32 -12.44
C ALA A 31 3.19 5.24 -11.87
N THR A 32 2.00 4.70 -11.60
CA THR A 32 0.84 5.41 -11.06
C THR A 32 0.70 5.29 -9.53
N THR A 33 1.64 4.62 -8.86
CA THR A 33 1.54 4.32 -7.43
C THR A 33 1.79 5.56 -6.56
N ARG A 34 1.16 5.57 -5.39
CA ARG A 34 1.35 6.60 -4.36
C ARG A 34 1.91 5.94 -3.10
N VAL A 35 2.80 6.61 -2.39
CA VAL A 35 3.56 5.98 -1.31
C VAL A 35 3.54 6.81 -0.04
N LEU A 36 3.62 6.11 1.09
CA LEU A 36 3.96 6.70 2.38
C LEU A 36 5.40 6.35 2.74
N LYS A 37 6.14 7.36 3.20
CA LYS A 37 7.55 7.26 3.54
C LYS A 37 7.81 7.83 4.92
N VAL A 38 8.76 7.25 5.63
CA VAL A 38 9.37 7.82 6.84
C VAL A 38 10.86 8.00 6.57
N ARG A 39 11.40 9.21 6.78
CA ARG A 39 12.82 9.52 6.49
C ARG A 39 13.29 9.02 5.11
N SER A 40 12.51 9.31 4.07
CA SER A 40 12.74 8.87 2.68
C SER A 40 12.65 7.36 2.42
N LYS A 41 12.34 6.52 3.42
CA LYS A 41 12.13 5.08 3.26
C LYS A 41 10.65 4.76 3.13
N MET A 42 10.28 4.07 2.04
CA MET A 42 8.90 3.63 1.82
C MET A 42 8.52 2.52 2.80
N PHE A 43 7.28 2.56 3.29
CA PHE A 43 6.70 1.49 4.09
C PHE A 43 5.29 1.07 3.64
N PHE A 44 4.64 1.91 2.83
CA PHE A 44 3.31 1.66 2.29
C PHE A 44 3.21 2.19 0.86
N VAL A 45 2.54 1.46 -0.01
CA VAL A 45 2.27 1.83 -1.40
C VAL A 45 0.80 1.56 -1.69
N PHE A 46 0.13 2.52 -2.31
CA PHE A 46 -1.17 2.38 -2.92
C PHE A 46 -1.00 2.16 -4.42
N GLY A 47 -1.71 1.16 -4.91
CA GLY A 47 -1.78 0.76 -6.29
C GLY A 47 -0.67 -0.16 -6.78
N ASP A 48 -0.85 -0.64 -8.00
CA ASP A 48 0.11 -1.43 -8.77
C ASP A 48 0.03 -1.07 -10.26
N ARG A 49 1.02 -1.50 -11.06
CA ARG A 49 1.16 -1.17 -12.50
C ARG A 49 -0.04 -1.60 -13.35
N GLY A 50 -0.89 -2.51 -12.88
CA GLY A 50 -2.07 -3.01 -13.58
C GLY A 50 -3.37 -2.94 -12.77
N GLU A 51 -3.41 -2.11 -11.72
CA GLU A 51 -4.59 -1.94 -10.88
C GLU A 51 -5.79 -1.41 -11.70
N GLN A 52 -6.96 -2.05 -11.51
CA GLN A 52 -8.20 -1.58 -12.13
C GLN A 52 -8.68 -0.28 -11.46
N PRO A 53 -9.42 0.60 -12.17
CA PRO A 53 -9.87 1.89 -11.63
C PRO A 53 -10.71 1.83 -10.34
N ASP A 54 -11.25 0.67 -10.01
CA ASP A 54 -12.10 0.37 -8.86
C ASP A 54 -11.48 -0.63 -7.86
N GLU A 55 -10.19 -0.94 -7.99
CA GLU A 55 -9.45 -1.75 -7.02
C GLU A 55 -8.73 -0.86 -5.99
N LEU A 56 -8.51 -1.42 -4.79
CA LEU A 56 -7.64 -0.84 -3.77
C LEU A 56 -6.51 -1.83 -3.46
N THR A 57 -5.42 -1.72 -4.19
CA THR A 57 -4.22 -2.50 -3.97
C THR A 57 -3.33 -1.80 -2.97
N MET A 58 -2.86 -2.54 -1.97
CA MET A 58 -1.94 -2.05 -0.95
C MET A 58 -0.70 -2.92 -0.92
N ILE A 59 0.48 -2.31 -0.99
CA ILE A 59 1.76 -3.00 -0.83
C ILE A 59 2.42 -2.48 0.45
N VAL A 60 2.56 -3.35 1.45
CA VAL A 60 2.91 -2.97 2.82
C VAL A 60 4.18 -3.68 3.28
N LYS A 61 5.11 -2.94 3.89
CA LYS A 61 6.31 -3.51 4.49
C LYS A 61 5.99 -4.11 5.86
N LEU A 62 6.18 -5.42 6.01
CA LEU A 62 5.93 -6.14 7.27
C LEU A 62 7.18 -6.94 7.70
N PRO A 63 8.19 -6.30 8.31
CA PRO A 63 9.47 -6.94 8.60
C PRO A 63 9.38 -8.22 9.45
N ILE A 64 8.40 -8.28 10.35
CA ILE A 64 8.20 -9.38 11.30
C ILE A 64 7.00 -10.26 10.88
N SER A 65 5.87 -9.64 10.54
CA SER A 65 4.59 -10.33 10.36
C SER A 65 4.27 -10.72 8.91
N ALA A 66 5.17 -10.54 7.95
CA ALA A 66 4.90 -10.87 6.55
C ALA A 66 4.42 -12.31 6.34
N GLY A 67 5.01 -13.28 7.05
CA GLY A 67 4.58 -14.68 6.99
C GLY A 67 3.21 -14.95 7.64
N MET A 68 2.86 -14.19 8.68
CA MET A 68 1.61 -14.37 9.43
C MET A 68 0.38 -13.97 8.64
N VAL A 69 0.53 -13.05 7.68
CA VAL A 69 -0.58 -12.50 6.91
C VAL A 69 -0.77 -13.18 5.56
N GLN A 70 0.11 -14.12 5.16
CA GLN A 70 0.02 -14.76 3.84
C GLN A 70 -1.26 -15.59 3.65
N ASP A 71 -1.82 -16.11 4.74
CA ASP A 71 -3.02 -16.96 4.70
C ASP A 71 -4.33 -16.15 4.69
N LEU A 72 -4.25 -14.82 4.76
CA LEU A 72 -5.44 -13.97 4.70
C LEU A 72 -6.00 -13.98 3.27
N TYR A 73 -7.33 -14.15 3.13
CA TYR A 73 -7.99 -14.35 1.83
C TYR A 73 -7.78 -13.21 0.82
N PHE A 74 -7.47 -12.01 1.30
CA PHE A 74 -7.24 -10.80 0.51
C PHE A 74 -5.75 -10.53 0.23
N VAL A 75 -4.85 -11.37 0.76
CA VAL A 75 -3.41 -11.24 0.57
C VAL A 75 -2.99 -12.08 -0.64
N ARG A 76 -2.31 -11.42 -1.57
CA ARG A 76 -1.67 -12.07 -2.70
C ARG A 76 -0.26 -12.48 -2.33
N GLU A 77 0.11 -13.72 -2.67
CA GLU A 77 1.48 -14.20 -2.46
C GLU A 77 2.48 -13.25 -3.15
N SER A 78 3.37 -12.68 -2.35
CA SER A 78 4.43 -11.81 -2.84
C SER A 78 5.52 -12.62 -3.53
N LYS A 79 6.12 -12.08 -4.61
CA LYS A 79 7.14 -12.76 -5.42
C LYS A 79 8.39 -11.91 -5.58
N GLY A 80 9.52 -12.55 -5.91
CA GLY A 80 10.79 -11.87 -6.21
C GLY A 80 11.26 -10.94 -5.09
N TRP A 81 11.63 -9.70 -5.46
CA TRP A 81 12.14 -8.69 -4.54
C TRP A 81 11.17 -8.37 -3.39
N PHE A 82 9.86 -8.31 -3.66
CA PHE A 82 8.87 -8.06 -2.60
C PHE A 82 8.88 -9.17 -1.53
N LYS A 83 8.95 -10.44 -1.95
CA LYS A 83 9.06 -11.58 -1.02
C LYS A 83 10.36 -11.53 -0.22
N GLN A 84 11.49 -11.29 -0.89
CA GLN A 84 12.82 -11.22 -0.27
C GLN A 84 12.92 -10.10 0.77
N HIS A 85 12.19 -9.00 0.57
CA HIS A 85 12.21 -7.84 1.44
C HIS A 85 10.93 -7.70 2.27
N ASN A 86 10.21 -8.78 2.56
CA ASN A 86 9.03 -8.79 3.45
C ASN A 86 8.01 -7.68 3.13
N TRP A 87 7.71 -7.50 1.85
CA TRP A 87 6.56 -6.74 1.39
C TRP A 87 5.40 -7.68 1.12
N VAL A 88 4.19 -7.23 1.42
CA VAL A 88 2.94 -7.97 1.24
C VAL A 88 2.01 -7.17 0.36
N ILE A 89 1.32 -7.83 -0.58
CA ILE A 89 0.33 -7.22 -1.47
C ILE A 89 -1.06 -7.65 -1.03
N ALA A 90 -1.96 -6.69 -0.82
CA ALA A 90 -3.36 -6.89 -0.42
C ALA A 90 -4.31 -6.23 -1.43
N HIS A 91 -5.48 -6.83 -1.66
CA HIS A 91 -6.53 -6.37 -2.58
C HIS A 91 -7.90 -6.24 -1.89
#